data_AF-A0A8H4K8G2-F1
#
_entry.id   AF-A0A8H4K8G2-F1
#
_cell.length_a   1.000
_cell.length_b   1.000
_cell.length_c   1.000
_cell.angle_alpha   90.00
_cell.angle_beta   90.00
_cell.angle_gamma   90.00
#
_symmetry.space_group_name_H-M   'P 1'
#
loop_
_entity.id
_entity.type
_entity.pdbx_description
1 polymer ?
#
loop_
_entity_poly.entity_id
_entity_poly.type
_entity_poly.pdbx_seq_one_letter_code
_entity_poly.pdbx_strand_id
1 'polypeptide(L)'
;MELQVIAIDTDPYRLWVARLLGADHICNAKGFPRYLDGIRKFCLDGVFAAVNFTDSGEAYTNIRHLIHGGGILMVGARNGRIKDLEECLKFSADNGIEPLITLKKLEKIPAIMEKMKADRIKGRVGVQFFKPKKKKQEEEEKQKNQKRKRKGSRLRSRKKPSKSPNSTDE
;
A
#
# COMPACT_ATOMS: atom_id res chain seq x y z
N MET A 1 9.75 14.36 -0.04
CA MET A 1 9.47 15.40 0.98
C MET A 1 10.13 14.98 2.28
N GLU A 2 10.79 15.90 2.99
CA GLU A 2 11.54 15.62 4.22
C GLU A 2 10.73 15.99 5.47
N LEU A 3 9.45 15.59 5.53
CA LEU A 3 8.64 15.78 6.74
C LEU A 3 8.81 14.56 7.65
N GLN A 4 9.08 14.79 8.94
CA GLN A 4 8.99 13.74 9.93
C GLN A 4 7.52 13.50 10.29
N VAL A 5 7.05 12.26 10.10
CA VAL A 5 5.64 11.92 10.23
C VAL A 5 5.39 11.10 11.50
N ILE A 6 4.48 11.59 12.33
CA ILE A 6 3.95 10.88 13.49
C ILE A 6 2.53 10.41 13.18
N ALA A 7 2.31 9.10 13.14
CA ALA A 7 0.97 8.53 12.98
C ALA A 7 0.32 8.26 14.34
N ILE A 8 -0.94 8.67 14.49
CA ILE A 8 -1.72 8.52 15.71
C ILE A 8 -3.02 7.79 15.37
N ASP A 9 -3.29 6.67 16.06
CA ASP A 9 -4.53 5.91 15.93
C ASP A 9 -4.75 5.10 17.23
N THR A 10 -5.95 4.55 17.42
CA THR A 10 -6.29 3.66 18.53
C THR A 10 -6.12 2.19 18.17
N ASP A 11 -6.15 1.85 16.87
CA ASP A 11 -5.98 0.50 16.34
C ASP A 11 -4.49 0.19 16.08
N PRO A 12 -3.88 -0.77 16.82
CA PRO A 12 -2.50 -1.20 16.59
C PRO A 12 -2.22 -1.66 15.16
N TYR A 13 -3.20 -2.24 14.47
CA TYR A 13 -3.03 -2.67 13.08
C TYR A 13 -2.80 -1.47 12.15
N ARG A 14 -3.55 -0.38 12.33
CA ARG A 14 -3.40 0.84 11.52
C ARG A 14 -2.06 1.52 11.77
N LEU A 15 -1.60 1.53 13.02
CA LEU A 15 -0.27 2.04 13.38
C LEU A 15 0.85 1.21 12.74
N TRP A 16 0.73 -0.11 12.76
CA TRP A 16 1.70 -0.99 12.09
C TRP A 16 1.76 -0.72 10.59
N VAL A 17 0.60 -0.57 9.93
CA VAL A 17 0.53 -0.19 8.52
C VAL A 17 1.16 1.19 8.28
N ALA A 18 0.87 2.18 9.11
CA ALA A 18 1.44 3.53 8.97
C ALA A 18 2.98 3.50 9.06
N ARG A 19 3.54 2.72 9.99
CA ARG A 19 4.99 2.50 10.09
C ARG A 19 5.55 1.86 8.82
N LEU A 20 4.88 0.83 8.29
CA LEU A 20 5.27 0.15 7.05
C LEU A 20 5.25 1.10 5.84
N LEU A 21 4.33 2.07 5.83
CA LEU A 21 4.18 3.08 4.77
C LEU A 21 5.12 4.29 4.94
N GLY A 22 5.99 4.29 5.96
CA GLY A 22 7.04 5.31 6.12
C GLY A 22 6.82 6.34 7.22
N ALA A 23 5.86 6.14 8.15
CA ALA A 23 5.78 7.00 9.33
C ALA A 23 7.01 6.83 10.25
N ASP A 24 7.69 7.93 10.58
CA ASP A 24 8.88 7.97 11.45
C ASP A 24 8.59 7.66 12.91
N HIS A 25 7.37 7.93 13.36
CA HIS A 25 6.90 7.56 14.69
C HIS A 25 5.44 7.11 14.63
N ILE A 26 5.06 6.24 15.56
CA ILE A 26 3.69 5.79 15.75
C ILE A 26 3.30 5.94 17.22
N CYS A 27 2.06 6.35 17.48
CA CYS A 27 1.57 6.55 18.83
C CYS A 27 0.15 6.00 18.97
N ASN A 28 -0.06 5.13 19.96
CA ASN A 28 -1.39 4.65 20.28
C ASN A 28 -2.10 5.64 21.21
N ALA A 29 -3.23 6.19 20.74
CA ALA A 29 -3.99 7.21 21.47
C ALA A 29 -4.87 6.65 22.60
N LYS A 30 -4.96 5.32 22.79
CA LYS A 30 -5.72 4.73 23.89
C LYS A 30 -5.08 5.14 25.23
N GLY A 31 -5.80 5.95 26.00
CA GLY A 31 -5.40 6.44 27.31
C GLY A 31 -4.79 7.84 27.26
N PHE A 32 -5.63 8.85 27.06
CA PHE A 32 -5.29 10.25 27.37
C PHE A 32 -4.92 10.37 28.86
N PRO A 33 -3.86 11.11 29.26
CA PRO A 33 -2.97 11.99 28.49
C PRO A 33 -1.65 11.34 28.01
N ARG A 34 -1.42 10.05 28.25
CA ARG A 34 -0.10 9.40 28.09
C ARG A 34 0.50 9.48 26.69
N TYR A 35 -0.34 9.54 25.65
CA TYR A 35 0.17 9.60 24.29
C TYR A 35 0.75 10.99 23.93
N LEU A 36 0.33 12.07 24.64
CA LEU A 36 0.96 13.38 24.52
C LEU A 36 2.42 13.33 25.01
N ASP A 37 2.67 12.61 26.11
CA ASP A 37 4.03 12.38 26.61
C ASP A 37 4.86 11.58 25.61
N GLY A 38 4.23 10.66 24.88
CA GLY A 38 4.84 9.93 23.79
C GLY A 38 5.32 10.87 22.67
N ILE A 39 4.51 11.86 22.29
CA ILE A 39 4.83 12.79 21.21
C ILE A 39 5.86 13.84 21.64
N ARG A 40 5.80 14.33 22.89
CA ARG A 40 6.76 15.28 23.44
C ARG A 40 8.21 14.77 23.46
N LYS A 41 8.41 13.44 23.47
CA LYS A 41 9.74 12.83 23.32
C LYS A 41 10.39 13.10 21.97
N PHE A 42 9.57 13.29 20.94
CA PHE A 42 10.03 13.50 19.56
C PHE A 42 9.91 14.98 19.16
N CYS A 43 8.94 15.70 19.74
CA CYS A 43 8.66 17.09 19.41
C CYS A 43 8.41 17.89 20.70
N LEU A 44 9.46 18.56 21.20
CA LEU A 44 9.44 19.28 22.49
C LEU A 44 8.29 20.31 22.57
N ASP A 45 8.12 21.11 21.53
CA ASP A 45 7.14 22.19 21.47
C ASP A 45 5.85 21.79 20.72
N GLY A 46 5.70 20.50 20.38
CA GLY A 46 4.60 20.00 19.56
C GLY A 46 4.91 19.98 18.06
N VAL A 47 3.88 19.73 17.25
CA VAL A 47 3.98 19.55 15.80
C VAL A 47 3.68 20.85 15.04
N PHE A 48 4.39 21.07 13.94
CA PHE A 48 4.18 22.21 13.04
C PHE A 48 2.83 22.16 12.31
N ALA A 49 2.40 20.96 11.95
CA ALA A 49 1.11 20.73 11.32
C ALA A 49 0.51 19.43 11.83
N ALA A 50 -0.81 19.42 12.01
CA ALA A 50 -1.56 18.24 12.37
C ALA A 50 -2.76 18.08 11.44
N VAL A 51 -2.95 16.87 10.91
CA VAL A 51 -4.06 16.56 9.99
C VAL A 51 -4.99 15.58 10.66
N ASN A 52 -6.23 16.01 10.92
CA ASN A 52 -7.25 15.16 11.51
C ASN A 52 -8.14 14.52 10.43
N PHE A 53 -8.10 13.18 10.36
CA PHE A 53 -8.94 12.37 9.48
C PHE A 53 -10.03 11.59 10.22
N THR A 54 -10.08 11.68 11.55
CA THR A 54 -11.09 10.98 12.36
C THR A 54 -12.28 11.89 12.66
N ASP A 55 -13.45 11.28 12.86
CA ASP A 55 -14.68 11.95 13.27
C ASP A 55 -14.85 11.99 14.81
N SER A 56 -13.79 11.66 15.55
CA SER A 56 -13.82 11.68 17.01
C SER A 56 -13.70 13.10 17.57
N GLY A 57 -14.73 13.58 18.27
CA GLY A 57 -14.70 14.86 19.00
C GLY A 57 -13.55 14.96 20.02
N GLU A 58 -13.17 13.82 20.62
CA GLU A 58 -12.01 13.75 21.51
C GLU A 58 -10.70 14.02 20.76
N ALA A 59 -10.54 13.49 19.55
CA ALA A 59 -9.37 13.76 18.72
C ALA A 59 -9.30 15.24 18.30
N TYR A 60 -10.43 15.86 17.94
CA TYR A 60 -10.50 17.30 17.64
C TYR A 60 -10.13 18.18 18.83
N THR A 61 -10.49 17.76 20.05
CA THR A 61 -10.17 18.48 21.27
C THR A 61 -8.68 18.33 21.57
N ASN A 62 -8.18 17.11 21.52
CA ASN A 62 -6.83 16.78 21.95
C ASN A 62 -5.74 17.24 20.98
N ILE A 63 -6.01 17.29 19.67
CA ILE A 63 -5.03 17.70 18.66
C ILE A 63 -4.53 19.14 18.88
N ARG A 64 -5.33 19.99 19.54
CA ARG A 64 -4.94 21.36 19.91
C ARG A 64 -3.77 21.40 20.89
N HIS A 65 -3.63 20.38 21.73
CA HIS A 65 -2.55 20.26 22.70
C HIS A 65 -1.26 19.70 22.07
N LEU A 66 -1.33 19.26 20.81
CA LEU A 66 -0.19 18.74 20.06
C LEU A 66 0.46 19.79 19.16
N ILE A 67 -0.28 20.82 18.76
CA ILE A 67 0.19 21.79 17.77
C ILE A 67 1.02 22.86 18.48
N HIS A 68 2.21 23.15 17.93
CA HIS A 68 3.07 24.21 18.45
C HIS A 68 2.43 25.60 18.26
N GLY A 69 2.92 26.60 18.98
CA GLY A 69 2.45 27.98 18.83
C GLY A 69 2.64 28.52 17.40
N GLY A 70 1.55 28.69 16.65
CA GLY A 70 1.56 29.13 15.24
C GLY A 70 1.42 28.01 14.20
N GLY A 71 1.28 26.75 14.64
CA GLY A 71 1.12 25.62 13.75
C GLY A 71 -0.27 25.51 13.11
N ILE A 72 -0.40 24.58 12.16
CA ILE A 72 -1.59 24.43 11.32
C ILE A 72 -2.39 23.19 11.72
N LEU A 73 -3.67 23.37 12.04
CA LEU A 73 -4.65 22.29 12.16
C LEU A 73 -5.44 22.14 10.87
N MET A 74 -5.31 21.01 10.18
CA MET A 74 -6.11 20.67 9.01
C MET A 74 -7.20 19.65 9.37
N VAL A 75 -8.43 19.93 8.91
CA VAL A 75 -9.59 19.05 9.09
C VAL A 75 -9.97 18.42 7.76
N GLY A 76 -9.90 17.09 7.66
CA GLY A 76 -10.01 16.31 6.41
C GLY A 76 -11.42 16.18 5.82
N ALA A 77 -12.25 17.23 5.85
CA ALA A 77 -13.67 17.13 5.49
C ALA A 77 -14.03 17.62 4.07
N ARG A 78 -13.10 18.23 3.33
CA ARG A 78 -13.40 18.83 2.01
C ARG A 78 -12.59 18.19 0.89
N ASN A 79 -13.28 17.86 -0.20
CA ASN A 79 -12.62 17.45 -1.44
C ASN A 79 -11.84 18.63 -2.04
N GLY A 80 -10.70 18.34 -2.66
CA GLY A 80 -9.95 19.31 -3.46
C GLY A 80 -10.70 19.76 -4.71
N ARG A 81 -10.24 20.82 -5.35
CA ARG A 81 -10.75 21.28 -6.65
C ARG A 81 -10.16 20.41 -7.77
N ILE A 82 -10.75 20.48 -8.96
CA ILE A 82 -10.24 19.77 -10.15
C ILE A 82 -8.76 20.11 -10.43
N LYS A 83 -8.37 21.37 -10.24
CA LYS A 83 -6.97 21.80 -10.39
C LYS A 83 -6.02 21.09 -9.42
N ASP A 84 -6.50 20.85 -8.20
CA ASP A 84 -5.72 20.19 -7.16
C ASP A 84 -5.60 18.67 -7.46
N LEU A 85 -6.56 18.08 -8.21
CA LEU A 85 -6.55 16.66 -8.56
C LEU A 85 -5.39 16.29 -9.48
N GLU A 86 -5.09 17.11 -10.50
CA GLU A 86 -3.99 16.84 -11.43
C GLU A 86 -2.65 16.81 -10.70
N GLU A 87 -2.41 17.79 -9.82
CA GLU A 87 -1.23 17.85 -8.97
C GLU A 87 -1.14 16.64 -8.04
N CYS A 88 -2.24 16.26 -7.39
CA CYS A 88 -2.28 15.08 -6.52
C CYS A 88 -1.94 13.79 -7.27
N LEU A 89 -2.47 13.61 -8.49
CA LEU A 89 -2.21 12.43 -9.31
C LEU A 89 -0.75 12.37 -9.77
N LYS A 90 -0.20 13.50 -10.22
CA LYS A 90 1.21 13.61 -10.62
C LYS A 90 2.13 13.36 -9.43
N PHE A 91 1.89 14.03 -8.31
CA PHE A 91 2.66 13.83 -7.09
C PHE A 91 2.64 12.37 -6.62
N SER A 92 1.47 11.72 -6.69
CA SER A 92 1.35 10.31 -6.32
C SER A 92 2.15 9.40 -7.25
N ALA A 93 2.11 9.65 -8.56
CA ALA A 93 2.88 8.89 -9.54
C ALA A 93 4.39 9.09 -9.37
N ASP A 94 4.84 10.33 -9.19
CA ASP A 94 6.25 10.69 -9.07
C ASP A 94 6.88 10.16 -7.77
N ASN A 95 6.08 10.00 -6.70
CA ASN A 95 6.55 9.55 -5.39
C ASN A 95 6.13 8.11 -5.04
N GLY A 96 5.54 7.37 -5.98
CA GLY A 96 5.16 5.97 -5.75
C GLY A 96 4.09 5.78 -4.66
N ILE A 97 3.16 6.74 -4.52
CA ILE A 97 2.08 6.66 -3.53
C ILE A 97 0.98 5.75 -4.07
N GLU A 98 0.86 4.57 -3.47
CA GLU A 98 -0.14 3.58 -3.86
C GLU A 98 -1.25 3.43 -2.81
N PRO A 99 -2.53 3.45 -3.21
CA PRO A 99 -3.63 3.21 -2.29
C PRO A 99 -3.72 1.72 -1.92
N LEU A 100 -3.90 1.43 -0.63
CA LEU A 100 -4.23 0.08 -0.15
C LEU A 100 -5.66 -0.30 -0.57
N ILE A 101 -5.78 -0.94 -1.73
CA ILE A 101 -7.06 -1.29 -2.36
C ILE A 101 -7.26 -2.80 -2.47
N THR A 102 -8.45 -3.27 -2.08
CA THR A 102 -8.92 -4.62 -2.35
C THR A 102 -9.99 -4.58 -3.43
N LEU A 103 -9.74 -5.21 -4.58
CA LEU A 103 -10.71 -5.27 -5.67
C LEU A 103 -11.75 -6.37 -5.43
N LYS A 104 -13.02 -6.05 -5.67
CA LYS A 104 -14.17 -6.96 -5.62
C LYS A 104 -15.03 -6.78 -6.87
N LYS A 105 -15.83 -7.80 -7.18
CA LYS A 105 -16.82 -7.72 -8.27
C LYS A 105 -18.06 -6.94 -7.83
N LEU A 106 -18.79 -6.43 -8.82
CA LEU A 106 -20.02 -5.67 -8.63
C LEU A 106 -21.05 -6.42 -7.77
N GLU A 107 -21.21 -7.72 -7.96
CA GLU A 107 -22.23 -8.53 -7.26
C GLU A 107 -21.96 -8.64 -5.75
N LYS A 108 -20.75 -8.33 -5.29
CA LYS A 108 -20.37 -8.40 -3.88
C LYS A 108 -20.65 -7.10 -3.11
N ILE A 109 -21.13 -6.05 -3.77
CA ILE A 109 -21.44 -4.77 -3.11
C ILE A 109 -22.32 -4.93 -1.86
N PRO A 110 -23.44 -5.69 -1.87
CA PRO A 110 -24.28 -5.79 -0.66
C PRO A 110 -23.51 -6.32 0.56
N ALA A 111 -22.73 -7.38 0.39
CA ALA A 111 -21.89 -7.94 1.44
C ALA A 111 -20.74 -7.01 1.87
N ILE A 112 -20.24 -6.16 0.96
CA ILE A 112 -19.25 -5.12 1.28
C ILE A 112 -19.91 -4.05 2.15
N MET A 113 -21.12 -3.60 1.82
CA MET A 113 -21.86 -2.60 2.59
C MET A 113 -22.16 -3.08 4.01
N GLU A 114 -22.51 -4.35 4.20
CA GLU A 114 -22.68 -4.94 5.54
C GLU A 114 -21.37 -4.90 6.33
N LYS A 115 -20.24 -5.25 5.71
CA LYS A 115 -18.93 -5.18 6.35
C LYS A 115 -18.48 -3.74 6.66
N MET A 116 -18.87 -2.76 5.84
CA MET A 116 -18.63 -1.34 6.10
C MET A 116 -19.39 -0.89 7.33
N LYS A 117 -20.69 -1.18 7.42
CA LYS A 117 -21.53 -0.84 8.58
C LYS A 117 -21.05 -1.51 9.88
N ALA A 118 -20.40 -2.67 9.77
CA ALA A 118 -19.84 -3.39 10.91
C ALA A 118 -18.39 -2.96 11.26
N ASP A 119 -17.83 -1.94 10.60
CA ASP A 119 -16.43 -1.48 10.76
C ASP A 119 -15.37 -2.57 10.53
N ARG A 120 -15.67 -3.56 9.67
CA ARG A 120 -14.78 -4.71 9.39
C ARG A 120 -13.93 -4.54 8.13
N ILE A 121 -13.96 -3.37 7.51
CA ILE A 121 -13.17 -3.09 6.30
C ILE A 121 -11.83 -2.49 6.69
N LYS A 122 -10.76 -3.12 6.19
CA LYS A 122 -9.39 -2.61 6.25
C LYS A 122 -9.02 -2.03 4.87
N GLY A 123 -8.57 -0.78 4.85
CA GLY A 123 -8.21 -0.08 3.61
C GLY A 123 -9.41 0.31 2.74
N ARG A 124 -9.20 0.41 1.43
CA ARG A 124 -10.24 0.74 0.45
C ARG A 124 -10.72 -0.51 -0.28
N VAL A 125 -12.02 -0.57 -0.59
CA VAL A 125 -12.57 -1.61 -1.46
C VAL A 125 -12.94 -0.99 -2.80
N GLY A 126 -12.34 -1.48 -3.87
CA GLY A 126 -12.62 -1.06 -5.24
C GLY A 126 -13.56 -2.03 -5.94
N VAL A 127 -14.53 -1.51 -6.70
CA VAL A 127 -15.38 -2.32 -7.56
C VAL A 127 -14.75 -2.39 -8.95
N GLN A 128 -14.46 -3.60 -9.40
CA GLN A 128 -13.87 -3.84 -10.70
C GLN A 128 -14.96 -4.14 -11.73
N PHE A 129 -15.17 -3.22 -12.66
CA PHE A 129 -16.13 -3.36 -13.76
C PHE A 129 -15.56 -4.17 -14.93
N PHE A 130 -14.28 -3.95 -15.26
CA PHE A 130 -13.62 -4.59 -16.38
C PHE A 130 -12.43 -5.40 -15.91
N LYS A 131 -12.20 -6.57 -16.53
CA LYS A 131 -10.94 -7.28 -16.33
C LYS A 131 -9.81 -6.38 -16.83
N PRO A 132 -8.75 -6.18 -16.03
CA PRO A 132 -7.59 -5.45 -16.51
C PRO A 132 -7.06 -6.24 -17.69
N LYS A 133 -6.84 -5.56 -18.83
CA LYS A 133 -6.16 -6.18 -19.96
C LYS A 133 -4.82 -6.68 -19.40
N LYS A 134 -4.63 -8.02 -19.36
CA LYS A 134 -3.35 -8.59 -18.95
C LYS A 134 -2.27 -7.84 -19.72
N LYS A 135 -1.22 -7.36 -19.04
CA LYS A 135 -0.02 -6.88 -19.71
C LYS A 135 0.45 -8.04 -20.61
N LYS A 136 0.12 -7.99 -21.91
CA LYS A 136 0.40 -9.05 -22.90
C LYS A 136 1.88 -9.46 -22.90
N GLN A 137 2.76 -8.59 -22.40
CA GLN A 137 4.19 -8.79 -22.33
C GLN A 137 4.61 -9.91 -21.34
N GLU A 138 3.96 -10.09 -20.18
CA GLU A 138 4.39 -11.10 -19.20
C GLU A 138 3.96 -12.53 -19.56
N GLU A 139 2.80 -12.70 -20.22
CA GLU A 139 2.36 -14.03 -20.70
C GLU A 139 3.10 -14.46 -21.97
N GLU A 140 3.42 -13.52 -22.86
CA GLU A 140 4.24 -13.80 -24.04
C GLU A 140 5.68 -14.13 -23.67
N GLU A 141 6.26 -13.48 -22.66
CA GLU A 141 7.61 -13.77 -22.17
C GLU A 141 7.68 -15.11 -21.42
N LYS A 142 6.67 -15.45 -20.61
CA LYS A 142 6.56 -16.77 -19.97
C LYS A 142 6.40 -17.90 -21.01
N GLN A 143 5.61 -17.69 -22.06
CA GLN A 143 5.46 -18.66 -23.16
C GLN A 143 6.72 -18.76 -24.03
N LYS A 144 7.42 -17.65 -24.31
CA LYS A 144 8.71 -17.65 -25.02
C LYS A 144 9.79 -18.36 -24.19
N ASN A 145 9.84 -18.15 -22.88
CA ASN A 145 10.80 -18.82 -22.00
C ASN A 145 10.51 -20.32 -21.82
N GLN A 146 9.24 -20.75 -21.77
CA GLN A 146 8.90 -22.18 -21.83
C GLN A 146 9.26 -22.83 -23.17
N LYS A 147 9.05 -22.15 -24.30
CA LYS A 147 9.47 -22.64 -25.63
C LYS A 147 11.00 -22.72 -25.76
N ARG A 148 11.75 -21.76 -25.21
CA ARG A 148 13.23 -21.79 -25.16
C ARG A 148 13.76 -22.94 -24.33
N LYS A 149 13.19 -23.21 -23.14
CA LYS A 149 13.56 -24.37 -22.30
C LYS A 149 13.31 -25.71 -22.99
N ARG A 150 12.20 -25.84 -23.74
CA ARG A 150 11.87 -27.05 -24.53
C ARG A 150 12.77 -27.28 -25.76
N LYS A 151 13.27 -26.21 -26.39
CA LYS A 151 14.24 -26.32 -27.51
C LYS A 151 15.65 -26.65 -27.01
N GLY A 152 16.06 -26.12 -25.86
CA GLY A 152 17.36 -26.41 -25.25
C GLY A 152 17.51 -27.86 -24.77
N SER A 153 16.43 -28.48 -24.27
CA SER A 153 16.45 -29.89 -23.87
C SER A 153 16.50 -30.86 -25.05
N ARG A 154 15.89 -30.51 -26.20
CA ARG A 154 15.93 -31.29 -27.45
C ARG A 154 17.29 -31.27 -28.16
N LEU A 155 18.10 -30.22 -27.99
CA LEU A 155 19.44 -30.17 -28.58
C LEU A 155 20.46 -31.00 -27.80
N ARG A 156 20.27 -31.20 -26.50
CA ARG A 156 21.19 -31.98 -25.66
C ARG A 156 21.04 -33.50 -25.81
N SER A 157 19.92 -34.00 -26.36
CA SER A 157 19.72 -35.43 -26.59
C SER A 157 20.23 -35.94 -27.94
N ARG A 158 20.76 -35.07 -28.81
CA ARG A 158 21.16 -35.42 -30.20
C ARG A 158 22.67 -35.59 -30.43
N LYS A 159 23.52 -35.52 -29.39
CA LYS A 159 24.94 -35.86 -29.47
C LYS A 159 25.28 -37.04 -28.56
N LYS A 160 25.00 -38.26 -29.03
CA LYS A 160 25.88 -39.41 -28.80
C LYS A 160 26.27 -39.94 -30.17
N PRO A 161 27.55 -39.88 -30.56
CA PRO A 161 27.99 -40.54 -31.78
C PRO A 161 27.94 -42.05 -31.58
N SER A 162 27.18 -42.72 -32.43
CA SER A 162 27.20 -44.17 -32.60
C SER A 162 28.57 -44.60 -33.13
N LYS A 163 29.34 -45.34 -32.33
CA LYS A 163 30.37 -46.23 -32.87
C LYS A 163 29.69 -47.54 -33.22
N SER A 164 29.67 -47.87 -34.50
CA SER A 164 29.37 -49.17 -35.06
C SER A 164 30.64 -49.72 -35.74
N PRO A 165 30.62 -50.92 -36.33
CA PRO A 165 30.98 -52.16 -35.67
C PRO A 165 32.18 -52.83 -36.38
N ASN A 166 32.80 -53.81 -35.75
CA ASN A 166 33.58 -54.88 -36.38
C ASN A 166 33.87 -55.89 -35.25
N SER A 167 33.94 -57.20 -35.44
CA SER A 167 33.50 -58.20 -36.41
C SER A 167 34.27 -59.45 -35.95
N THR A 168 33.62 -60.62 -36.07
CA THR A 168 34.23 -61.93 -36.31
C THR A 168 35.16 -62.57 -35.26
N ASP A 169 34.65 -63.70 -34.78
CA ASP A 169 35.29 -65.03 -34.82
C ASP A 169 36.05 -65.56 -33.60
N GLU A 170 35.68 -66.82 -33.32
CA GLU A 170 36.17 -67.85 -32.38
C GLU A 170 35.67 -67.84 -30.93
#